data_AF-A0A2C8YUB5-F1
#
_entry.id   AF-A0A2C8YUB5-F1
#
_cell.length_a   1.000
_cell.length_b   1.000
_cell.length_c   1.000
_cell.angle_alpha   90.00
_cell.angle_beta   90.00
_cell.angle_gamma   90.00
#
_symmetry.space_group_name_H-M   'P 1'
#
loop_
_entity.id
_entity.type
_entity.pdbx_description
1 polymer ?
#
loop_
_entity_poly.entity_id
_entity_poly.type
_entity_poly.pdbx_seq_one_letter_code
_entity_poly.pdbx_strand_id
1 'polypeptide(L)'
;MNKIVKICACAAFAATSVFAQQGAPTGAAVDPTADEQKALNALKGKLEGAIVWATSRANSHHDIWIMNADGTNPRALTQGDNVDWFPRISPDGATVMFNRSKGGWVPENDANYPEKWDLWMVDISGENARKVVDNATWGTWRPDGKSIVFSRAGKVFTMDLASKAEKMILDGEAAFKKSGVILQEPNMSPDGKHLAITLRGSMRETGVWDLEKAQWTKSGDGCQIDWNFDGSKIYRVNPTGNGGTAAPSEILWFSAKDGKQIEKVGFFGIPKNVKLMDLPGRRSHEYFPRLSPDGKWLVWGATDKGHDHDMFDYELYIWKIGEPVETATRITYHTGNDRWPDIWFGKLPVKETPKPAAEAAATVANVPAAVAGGVSEAKMDELIQAIDRLTEAVKALNNEKSSAPAATAP
;
A
#
# COMPACT_ATOMS: atom_id res chain seq x y z
N MET A 1 -31.87 -66.87 4.65
CA MET A 1 -30.56 -67.21 5.24
C MET A 1 -29.49 -66.34 4.58
N ASN A 2 -28.77 -65.55 5.40
CA ASN A 2 -27.40 -65.01 5.26
C ASN A 2 -26.92 -64.49 3.89
N LYS A 3 -26.78 -63.16 3.76
CA LYS A 3 -25.54 -62.35 3.92
C LYS A 3 -24.55 -62.51 2.74
N ILE A 4 -24.28 -61.41 2.04
CA ILE A 4 -22.94 -60.83 1.91
C ILE A 4 -23.08 -59.39 1.38
N VAL A 5 -22.56 -58.47 2.18
CA VAL A 5 -22.32 -57.06 1.90
C VAL A 5 -21.16 -56.96 0.90
N LYS A 6 -21.30 -56.19 -0.17
CA LYS A 6 -20.15 -55.67 -0.94
C LYS A 6 -20.10 -54.16 -0.79
N ILE A 7 -19.15 -53.73 0.03
CA ILE A 7 -18.65 -52.37 0.15
C ILE A 7 -17.91 -52.05 -1.15
N CYS A 8 -18.41 -51.10 -1.94
CA CYS A 8 -17.59 -50.41 -2.94
C CYS A 8 -16.87 -49.26 -2.22
N ALA A 9 -15.59 -49.47 -1.94
CA ALA A 9 -14.73 -48.48 -1.32
C ALA A 9 -14.47 -47.32 -2.31
N CYS A 10 -14.84 -46.12 -1.88
CA CYS A 10 -14.34 -44.86 -2.39
C CYS A 10 -12.80 -44.83 -2.25
N ALA A 11 -12.09 -44.59 -3.34
CA ALA A 11 -10.69 -44.16 -3.30
C ALA A 11 -10.37 -43.33 -4.54
N ALA A 12 -10.89 -42.11 -4.59
CA ALA A 12 -10.27 -41.02 -5.33
C ALA A 12 -9.59 -40.13 -4.29
N PHE A 13 -8.33 -40.43 -3.96
CA PHE A 13 -7.48 -39.49 -3.24
C PHE A 13 -7.23 -38.30 -4.16
N ALA A 14 -7.98 -37.22 -3.96
CA ALA A 14 -7.58 -35.91 -4.42
C ALA A 14 -6.32 -35.55 -3.64
N ALA A 15 -5.16 -35.59 -4.31
CA ALA A 15 -3.97 -34.92 -3.81
C ALA A 15 -4.19 -33.42 -3.95
N THR A 16 -4.93 -32.81 -3.02
CA THR A 16 -4.84 -31.37 -2.80
C THR A 16 -3.53 -31.14 -2.06
N SER A 17 -2.45 -30.97 -2.81
CA SER A 17 -1.27 -30.27 -2.29
C SER A 17 -1.71 -28.83 -2.03
N VAL A 18 -2.17 -28.56 -0.81
CA VAL A 18 -2.25 -27.21 -0.28
C VAL A 18 -0.81 -26.75 -0.12
N PHE A 19 -0.24 -26.17 -1.17
CA PHE A 19 0.91 -25.30 -0.97
C PHE A 19 0.37 -24.11 -0.20
N ALA A 20 0.78 -23.98 1.08
CA ALA A 20 0.59 -22.75 1.82
C ALA A 20 1.19 -21.63 0.97
N GLN A 21 0.33 -20.74 0.48
CA GLN A 21 0.72 -19.72 -0.46
C GLN A 21 1.72 -18.77 0.22
N GLN A 22 2.93 -18.67 -0.36
CA GLN A 22 4.09 -18.08 0.30
C GLN A 22 4.21 -16.55 0.15
N GLY A 23 3.29 -15.89 -0.58
CA GLY A 23 3.33 -14.44 -0.80
C GLY A 23 2.48 -13.97 -1.98
N ALA A 24 2.48 -12.66 -2.21
CA ALA A 24 1.93 -12.03 -3.42
C ALA A 24 2.85 -12.26 -4.63
N PRO A 25 2.32 -12.29 -5.87
CA PRO A 25 3.16 -12.43 -7.07
C PRO A 25 4.13 -11.25 -7.18
N THR A 26 5.42 -11.51 -7.36
CA THR A 26 6.40 -10.44 -7.59
C THR A 26 6.21 -9.81 -8.97
N GLY A 27 5.82 -10.60 -9.97
CA GLY A 27 5.67 -10.14 -11.34
C GLY A 27 6.99 -9.81 -12.02
N ALA A 28 6.93 -9.05 -13.13
CA ALA A 28 8.08 -8.56 -13.88
C ALA A 28 7.81 -7.17 -14.45
N ALA A 29 8.87 -6.42 -14.71
CA ALA A 29 8.78 -5.15 -15.44
C ALA A 29 8.18 -5.37 -16.83
N VAL A 30 7.37 -4.41 -17.28
CA VAL A 30 6.80 -4.40 -18.63
C VAL A 30 7.06 -3.06 -19.28
N ASP A 31 7.14 -3.04 -20.61
CA ASP A 31 7.33 -1.80 -21.32
C ASP A 31 6.00 -1.08 -21.55
N PRO A 32 5.95 0.26 -21.45
CA PRO A 32 4.80 1.03 -21.90
C PRO A 32 4.63 0.89 -23.42
N THR A 33 3.38 0.90 -23.87
CA THR A 33 3.06 1.14 -25.28
C THR A 33 3.50 2.54 -25.71
N ALA A 34 3.55 2.82 -27.02
CA ALA A 34 3.95 4.13 -27.52
C ALA A 34 3.04 5.28 -27.02
N ASP A 35 1.73 5.04 -26.93
CA ASP A 35 0.77 6.02 -26.42
C ASP A 35 0.91 6.24 -24.91
N GLU A 36 1.11 5.16 -24.15
CA GLU A 36 1.42 5.22 -22.71
C GLU A 36 2.71 6.00 -22.46
N GLN A 37 3.77 5.73 -23.23
CA GLN A 37 5.04 6.45 -23.12
C GLN A 37 4.90 7.94 -23.47
N LYS A 38 4.05 8.27 -24.45
CA LYS A 38 3.71 9.65 -24.79
C LYS A 38 2.96 10.35 -23.65
N ALA A 39 2.02 9.66 -22.99
CA ALA A 39 1.28 10.17 -21.85
C ALA A 39 2.21 10.45 -20.65
N LEU A 40 3.10 9.51 -20.32
CA LEU A 40 4.14 9.71 -19.30
C LEU A 40 5.01 10.93 -19.58
N ASN A 41 5.47 11.09 -20.83
CA ASN A 41 6.29 12.23 -21.23
C ASN A 41 5.53 13.56 -21.12
N ALA A 42 4.21 13.55 -21.34
CA ALA A 42 3.37 14.74 -21.18
C ALA A 42 3.19 15.14 -19.70
N LEU A 43 3.22 14.16 -18.78
CA LEU A 43 3.10 14.38 -17.34
C LEU A 43 4.42 14.84 -16.70
N LYS A 44 5.55 14.37 -17.22
CA LYS A 44 6.89 14.65 -16.69
C LYS A 44 7.16 16.14 -16.44
N GLY A 45 7.55 16.47 -15.20
CA GLY A 45 7.84 17.83 -14.75
C GLY A 45 6.62 18.75 -14.64
N LYS A 46 5.39 18.23 -14.76
CA LYS A 46 4.15 19.03 -14.63
C LYS A 46 3.56 18.99 -13.22
N LEU A 47 3.92 17.98 -12.43
CA LEU A 47 3.45 17.79 -11.06
C LEU A 47 4.62 17.79 -10.09
N GLU A 48 4.53 18.65 -9.08
CA GLU A 48 5.48 18.70 -7.97
C GLU A 48 4.83 18.05 -6.74
N GLY A 49 5.35 16.90 -6.32
CA GLY A 49 4.76 16.11 -5.26
C GLY A 49 5.28 14.67 -5.25
N ALA A 50 4.64 13.83 -4.43
CA ALA A 50 4.93 12.40 -4.35
C ALA A 50 3.66 11.56 -4.46
N ILE A 51 3.85 10.33 -4.94
CA ILE A 51 2.92 9.23 -4.80
C ILE A 51 3.64 8.14 -4.03
N VAL A 52 2.99 7.61 -2.98
CA VAL A 52 3.41 6.41 -2.25
C VAL A 52 2.44 5.30 -2.52
N TRP A 53 2.89 4.04 -2.55
CA TRP A 53 2.03 2.88 -2.72
C TRP A 53 2.67 1.63 -2.13
N ALA A 54 1.89 0.56 -1.99
CA ALA A 54 2.38 -0.74 -1.55
C ALA A 54 2.57 -1.65 -2.76
N THR A 55 3.69 -2.39 -2.83
CA THR A 55 3.99 -3.25 -3.98
C THR A 55 4.73 -4.53 -3.62
N SER A 56 4.34 -5.64 -4.25
CA SER A 56 4.96 -6.97 -4.07
C SER A 56 6.23 -7.20 -4.89
N ARG A 57 6.61 -6.24 -5.74
CA ARG A 57 7.60 -6.41 -6.80
C ARG A 57 9.00 -6.83 -6.34
N ALA A 58 9.35 -6.58 -5.07
CA ALA A 58 10.68 -6.81 -4.54
C ALA A 58 10.88 -8.23 -3.97
N ASN A 59 9.93 -8.73 -3.19
CA ASN A 59 10.17 -9.88 -2.31
C ASN A 59 8.91 -10.72 -2.00
N SER A 60 7.82 -10.58 -2.77
CA SER A 60 6.52 -11.25 -2.55
C SER A 60 5.78 -10.85 -1.26
N HIS A 61 6.37 -9.97 -0.46
CA HIS A 61 5.69 -9.15 0.53
C HIS A 61 5.45 -7.77 -0.08
N HIS A 62 4.41 -7.07 0.37
CA HIS A 62 4.28 -5.68 -0.04
C HIS A 62 5.28 -4.83 0.74
N ASP A 63 6.07 -4.03 0.03
CA ASP A 63 6.87 -2.95 0.59
C ASP A 63 6.24 -1.60 0.21
N ILE A 64 6.50 -0.55 0.99
CA ILE A 64 6.11 0.81 0.62
C ILE A 64 7.13 1.37 -0.37
N TRP A 65 6.65 1.86 -1.50
CA TRP A 65 7.43 2.54 -2.52
C TRP A 65 6.96 3.99 -2.67
N ILE A 66 7.83 4.82 -3.26
CA ILE A 66 7.57 6.23 -3.53
C ILE A 66 8.09 6.61 -4.92
N MET A 67 7.39 7.52 -5.57
CA MET A 67 7.77 8.14 -6.84
C MET A 67 7.38 9.62 -6.79
N ASN A 68 7.93 10.41 -7.72
CA ASN A 68 7.42 11.75 -7.97
C ASN A 68 5.97 11.68 -8.48
N ALA A 69 5.16 12.70 -8.20
CA ALA A 69 3.77 12.75 -8.64
C ALA A 69 3.60 12.74 -10.17
N ASP A 70 4.66 13.00 -10.92
CA ASP A 70 4.70 12.91 -12.38
C ASP A 70 5.05 11.50 -12.91
N GLY A 71 5.14 10.50 -12.03
CA GLY A 71 5.46 9.11 -12.37
C GLY A 71 6.96 8.78 -12.41
N THR A 72 7.84 9.76 -12.19
CA THR A 72 9.30 9.56 -12.29
C THR A 72 9.96 9.13 -10.97
N ASN A 73 11.15 8.56 -11.07
CA ASN A 73 12.00 8.17 -9.92
C ASN A 73 11.34 7.22 -8.90
N PRO A 74 10.71 6.10 -9.33
CA PRO A 74 10.20 5.11 -8.39
C PRO A 74 11.35 4.46 -7.60
N ARG A 75 11.19 4.34 -6.29
CA ARG A 75 12.13 3.68 -5.38
C ARG A 75 11.42 3.09 -4.17
N ALA A 76 12.03 2.08 -3.56
CA ALA A 76 11.57 1.57 -2.27
C ALA A 76 11.73 2.64 -1.18
N LEU A 77 10.77 2.68 -0.26
CA LEU A 77 10.77 3.47 0.96
C LEU A 77 10.95 2.58 2.20
N THR A 78 10.39 1.37 2.16
CA THR A 78 10.64 0.29 3.12
C THR A 78 11.15 -0.96 2.41
N GLN A 79 11.81 -1.84 3.15
CA GLN A 79 12.31 -3.14 2.71
C GLN A 79 12.33 -4.08 3.93
N GLY A 80 11.89 -5.32 3.76
CA GLY A 80 12.01 -6.35 4.80
C GLY A 80 11.17 -7.59 4.54
N ASP A 81 11.11 -8.48 5.52
CA ASP A 81 10.33 -9.73 5.44
C ASP A 81 8.89 -9.57 5.95
N ASN A 82 8.50 -8.37 6.35
CA ASN A 82 7.14 -8.04 6.78
C ASN A 82 6.35 -7.50 5.58
N VAL A 83 5.04 -7.74 5.56
CA VAL A 83 4.11 -6.99 4.71
C VAL A 83 3.92 -5.57 5.26
N ASP A 84 4.28 -4.56 4.46
CA ASP A 84 3.97 -3.15 4.64
C ASP A 84 2.93 -2.68 3.61
N TRP A 85 1.81 -2.12 4.06
CA TRP A 85 0.74 -1.69 3.14
C TRP A 85 -0.11 -0.55 3.70
N PHE A 86 -1.06 -0.07 2.88
CA PHE A 86 -1.93 1.08 3.19
C PHE A 86 -1.16 2.35 3.57
N PRO A 87 -0.21 2.82 2.74
CA PRO A 87 0.56 4.02 3.06
C PRO A 87 -0.33 5.27 3.01
N ARG A 88 -0.05 6.23 3.91
CA ARG A 88 -0.69 7.55 3.98
C ARG A 88 0.35 8.62 4.24
N ILE A 89 0.46 9.59 3.34
CA ILE A 89 1.38 10.72 3.46
C ILE A 89 0.80 11.72 4.48
N SER A 90 1.64 12.24 5.37
CA SER A 90 1.24 13.28 6.31
C SER A 90 0.82 14.57 5.57
N PRO A 91 -0.06 15.41 6.16
CA PRO A 91 -0.49 16.65 5.52
C PRO A 91 0.67 17.60 5.12
N ASP A 92 1.77 17.56 5.86
CA ASP A 92 2.99 18.34 5.60
C ASP A 92 3.96 17.67 4.60
N GLY A 93 3.69 16.44 4.15
CA GLY A 93 4.51 15.70 3.19
C GLY A 93 5.77 15.07 3.76
N ALA A 94 6.04 15.20 5.07
CA ALA A 94 7.31 14.81 5.66
C ALA A 94 7.38 13.33 6.08
N THR A 95 6.24 12.70 6.37
CA THR A 95 6.17 11.35 6.95
C THR A 95 5.15 10.49 6.21
N VAL A 96 5.42 9.18 6.10
CA VAL A 96 4.48 8.18 5.59
C VAL A 96 4.11 7.25 6.72
N MET A 97 2.81 7.13 7.01
CA MET A 97 2.26 6.12 7.92
C MET A 97 1.82 4.91 7.12
N PHE A 98 1.97 3.69 7.66
CA PHE A 98 1.57 2.46 7.01
C PHE A 98 1.28 1.35 8.03
N ASN A 99 0.56 0.30 7.61
CA ASN A 99 0.39 -0.93 8.37
C ASN A 99 1.60 -1.82 8.13
N ARG A 100 2.18 -2.41 9.18
CA ARG A 100 3.23 -3.43 9.09
C ARG A 100 2.78 -4.70 9.81
N SER A 101 2.90 -5.84 9.13
CA SER A 101 2.64 -7.14 9.76
C SER A 101 3.69 -7.44 10.83
N LYS A 102 3.32 -8.18 11.88
CA LYS A 102 4.27 -8.57 12.94
C LYS A 102 5.20 -9.72 12.56
N GLY A 103 5.03 -10.28 11.36
CA GLY A 103 5.94 -11.27 10.78
C GLY A 103 5.49 -11.67 9.37
N GLY A 104 6.45 -12.00 8.51
CA GLY A 104 6.24 -12.71 7.24
C GLY A 104 5.10 -12.20 6.36
N TRP A 105 4.54 -13.12 5.58
CA TRP A 105 3.35 -12.89 4.76
C TRP A 105 2.10 -12.91 5.64
N VAL A 106 1.33 -11.83 5.58
CA VAL A 106 -0.03 -11.73 6.14
C VAL A 106 -0.91 -11.08 5.06
N PRO A 107 -1.97 -11.77 4.57
CA PRO A 107 -2.84 -11.21 3.54
C PRO A 107 -3.69 -10.06 4.08
N GLU A 108 -4.15 -9.15 3.21
CA GLU A 108 -5.01 -8.03 3.61
C GLU A 108 -6.30 -8.50 4.28
N ASN A 109 -6.84 -9.65 3.90
CA ASN A 109 -8.04 -10.22 4.51
C ASN A 109 -7.90 -10.40 6.05
N ASP A 110 -6.66 -10.50 6.54
CA ASP A 110 -6.33 -10.58 7.96
C ASP A 110 -6.17 -9.20 8.64
N ALA A 111 -6.42 -8.08 7.96
CA ALA A 111 -6.42 -6.73 8.55
C ALA A 111 -7.41 -6.55 9.71
N ASN A 112 -8.36 -7.49 9.85
CA ASN A 112 -9.35 -7.52 10.92
C ASN A 112 -8.83 -8.14 12.23
N TYR A 113 -7.63 -8.72 12.20
CA TYR A 113 -6.94 -9.32 13.34
C TYR A 113 -5.82 -8.37 13.80
N PRO A 114 -6.14 -7.34 14.62
CA PRO A 114 -5.18 -6.30 14.98
C PRO A 114 -3.89 -6.86 15.60
N GLU A 115 -3.94 -8.01 16.27
CA GLU A 115 -2.76 -8.69 16.82
C GLU A 115 -1.70 -9.09 15.77
N LYS A 116 -2.06 -9.13 14.48
CA LYS A 116 -1.13 -9.40 13.37
C LYS A 116 -0.46 -8.15 12.81
N TRP A 117 -0.88 -6.96 13.23
CA TRP A 117 -0.49 -5.70 12.59
C TRP A 117 -0.13 -4.61 13.60
N ASP A 118 0.81 -3.76 13.22
CA ASP A 118 1.16 -2.53 13.93
C ASP A 118 1.09 -1.35 12.95
N LEU A 119 0.88 -0.14 13.47
CA LEU A 119 1.06 1.09 12.68
C LEU A 119 2.48 1.60 12.82
N TRP A 120 3.10 1.89 11.69
CA TRP A 120 4.45 2.41 11.59
C TRP A 120 4.47 3.74 10.85
N MET A 121 5.51 4.52 11.10
CA MET A 121 5.84 5.73 10.36
C MET A 121 7.28 5.67 9.89
N VAL A 122 7.53 6.21 8.70
CA VAL A 122 8.87 6.42 8.13
C VAL A 122 8.91 7.83 7.55
N ASP A 123 10.05 8.49 7.65
CA ASP A 123 10.21 9.79 7.02
C ASP A 123 10.19 9.61 5.49
N ILE A 124 9.77 10.64 4.75
CA ILE A 124 9.62 10.56 3.28
C ILE A 124 10.97 10.29 2.55
N SER A 125 12.09 10.50 3.25
CA SER A 125 13.44 10.13 2.82
C SER A 125 13.70 8.61 2.84
N GLY A 126 12.89 7.84 3.58
CA GLY A 126 13.08 6.42 3.87
C GLY A 126 13.80 6.15 5.20
N GLU A 127 14.02 7.18 6.01
CA GLU A 127 14.76 7.08 7.27
C GLU A 127 13.81 7.09 8.48
N ASN A 128 14.35 6.81 9.66
CA ASN A 128 13.65 6.90 10.95
C ASN A 128 12.33 6.11 11.03
N ALA A 129 12.30 4.93 10.38
CA ALA A 129 11.20 3.99 10.48
C ALA A 129 10.98 3.57 11.95
N ARG A 130 9.76 3.75 12.45
CA ARG A 130 9.41 3.50 13.84
C ARG A 130 7.97 3.03 14.00
N LYS A 131 7.74 2.11 14.93
CA LYS A 131 6.39 1.76 15.38
C LYS A 131 5.75 2.93 16.11
N VAL A 132 4.46 3.15 15.87
CA VAL A 132 3.68 4.24 16.48
C VAL A 132 2.52 3.71 17.30
N VAL A 133 1.81 2.68 16.82
CA VAL A 133 0.67 2.06 17.53
C VAL A 133 0.80 0.55 17.46
N ASP A 134 0.62 -0.12 18.60
CA ASP A 134 0.58 -1.58 18.69
C ASP A 134 -0.84 -2.11 18.43
N ASN A 135 -0.93 -3.24 17.76
CA ASN A 135 -2.18 -3.95 17.46
C ASN A 135 -3.22 -3.06 16.77
N ALA A 136 -2.91 -2.54 15.59
CA ALA A 136 -3.75 -1.58 14.88
C ALA A 136 -3.60 -1.68 13.36
N THR A 137 -4.65 -1.29 12.64
CA THR A 137 -4.72 -1.28 11.17
C THR A 137 -5.46 -0.05 10.66
N TRP A 138 -5.40 0.18 9.34
CA TRP A 138 -6.16 1.23 8.65
C TRP A 138 -5.90 2.64 9.20
N GLY A 139 -4.65 2.93 9.52
CA GLY A 139 -4.24 4.24 10.06
C GLY A 139 -4.37 5.35 9.01
N THR A 140 -4.97 6.48 9.39
CA THR A 140 -5.06 7.69 8.56
C THR A 140 -4.72 8.94 9.38
N TRP A 141 -4.18 9.97 8.71
CA TRP A 141 -3.87 11.24 9.35
C TRP A 141 -5.14 12.05 9.59
N ARG A 142 -5.19 12.78 10.70
CA ARG A 142 -6.12 13.89 10.82
C ARG A 142 -5.59 15.09 10.02
N PRO A 143 -6.47 15.97 9.51
CA PRO A 143 -6.06 17.18 8.79
C PRO A 143 -5.10 18.09 9.57
N ASP A 144 -5.13 18.01 10.91
CA ASP A 144 -4.24 18.75 11.80
C ASP A 144 -2.77 18.31 11.74
N GLY A 145 -2.47 17.14 11.16
CA GLY A 145 -1.12 16.56 11.08
C GLY A 145 -0.50 16.14 12.43
N LYS A 146 -1.22 16.32 13.54
CA LYS A 146 -0.75 16.06 14.91
C LYS A 146 -1.38 14.82 15.51
N SER A 147 -2.48 14.36 14.91
CA SER A 147 -3.24 13.22 15.38
C SER A 147 -3.56 12.26 14.24
N ILE A 148 -3.86 11.01 14.60
CA ILE A 148 -4.23 9.95 13.67
C ILE A 148 -5.57 9.32 14.06
N VAL A 149 -6.20 8.64 13.11
CA VAL A 149 -7.36 7.76 13.29
C VAL A 149 -6.97 6.36 12.86
N PHE A 150 -7.44 5.32 13.56
CA PHE A 150 -7.15 3.94 13.20
C PHE A 150 -8.19 2.96 13.75
N SER A 151 -8.17 1.73 13.23
CA SER A 151 -9.06 0.66 13.64
C SER A 151 -8.34 -0.39 14.50
N ARG A 152 -9.11 -0.98 15.43
CA ARG A 152 -8.83 -2.26 16.07
C ARG A 152 -10.07 -3.15 15.91
N ALA A 153 -10.12 -3.89 14.80
CA ALA A 153 -11.27 -4.69 14.40
C ALA A 153 -12.59 -3.90 14.36
N GLY A 154 -13.48 -4.10 15.34
CA GLY A 154 -14.78 -3.44 15.45
C GLY A 154 -14.77 -2.07 16.16
N LYS A 155 -13.60 -1.50 16.45
CA LYS A 155 -13.46 -0.24 17.19
C LYS A 155 -12.58 0.74 16.43
N VAL A 156 -12.90 2.03 16.52
CA VAL A 156 -12.09 3.12 15.95
C VAL A 156 -11.57 4.04 17.06
N PHE A 157 -10.32 4.44 16.94
CA PHE A 157 -9.60 5.28 17.89
C PHE A 157 -9.03 6.51 17.20
N THR A 158 -8.91 7.60 17.95
CA THR A 158 -8.04 8.73 17.64
C THR A 158 -6.85 8.72 18.58
N MET A 159 -5.69 9.18 18.12
CA MET A 159 -4.51 9.34 18.96
C MET A 159 -3.79 10.65 18.67
N ASP A 160 -3.43 11.38 19.73
CA ASP A 160 -2.50 12.51 19.65
C ASP A 160 -1.06 11.98 19.63
N LEU A 161 -0.28 12.36 18.60
CA LEU A 161 1.04 11.76 18.36
C LEU A 161 2.11 12.22 19.36
N ALA A 162 1.95 13.39 19.97
CA ALA A 162 2.91 13.97 20.90
C ALA A 162 2.75 13.37 22.30
N SER A 163 1.54 13.39 22.84
CA SER A 163 1.21 12.86 24.16
C SER A 163 1.03 11.34 24.17
N LYS A 164 0.84 10.72 23.00
CA LYS A 164 0.45 9.31 22.84
C LYS A 164 -0.91 8.96 23.44
N ALA A 165 -1.74 9.96 23.75
CA ALA A 165 -3.06 9.74 24.30
C ALA A 165 -4.00 9.13 23.24
N GLU A 166 -4.49 7.92 23.49
CA GLU A 166 -5.51 7.25 22.69
C GLU A 166 -6.91 7.51 23.25
N LYS A 167 -7.89 7.69 22.35
CA LYS A 167 -9.32 7.79 22.67
C LYS A 167 -10.12 6.94 21.72
N MET A 168 -10.91 6.00 22.24
CA MET A 168 -11.91 5.29 21.44
C MET A 168 -13.03 6.27 21.07
N ILE A 169 -13.34 6.38 19.78
CA ILE A 169 -14.37 7.28 19.26
C ILE A 169 -15.59 6.55 18.71
N LEU A 170 -15.45 5.25 18.42
CA LEU A 170 -16.56 4.41 17.98
C LEU A 170 -16.33 2.96 18.40
N ASP A 171 -17.34 2.36 19.04
CA ASP A 171 -17.46 0.91 19.21
C ASP A 171 -18.61 0.42 18.31
N GLY A 172 -18.27 -0.35 17.28
CA GLY A 172 -19.22 -0.82 16.28
C GLY A 172 -20.30 -1.73 16.86
N GLU A 173 -19.97 -2.62 17.80
CA GLU A 173 -20.97 -3.51 18.36
C GLU A 173 -21.99 -2.74 19.20
N ALA A 174 -21.53 -1.76 19.97
CA ALA A 174 -22.41 -0.87 20.74
C ALA A 174 -23.25 0.03 19.83
N ALA A 175 -22.63 0.63 18.81
CA ALA A 175 -23.29 1.55 17.88
C ALA A 175 -24.38 0.87 17.05
N PHE A 176 -24.10 -0.34 16.56
CA PHE A 176 -25.00 -1.08 15.66
C PHE A 176 -25.82 -2.16 16.37
N LYS A 177 -25.62 -2.35 17.70
CA LYS A 177 -26.28 -3.37 18.52
C LYS A 177 -26.16 -4.77 17.90
N LYS A 178 -24.99 -5.08 17.36
CA LYS A 178 -24.74 -6.30 16.60
C LYS A 178 -23.31 -6.79 16.83
N SER A 179 -23.15 -8.05 17.23
CA SER A 179 -21.81 -8.62 17.42
C SER A 179 -21.11 -8.83 16.09
N GLY A 180 -19.78 -8.80 16.11
CA GLY A 180 -18.94 -9.10 14.95
C GLY A 180 -18.99 -8.03 13.86
N VAL A 181 -19.39 -6.80 14.18
CA VAL A 181 -19.24 -5.66 13.27
C VAL A 181 -17.76 -5.27 13.23
N ILE A 182 -17.21 -5.18 12.03
CA ILE A 182 -15.82 -4.79 11.77
C ILE A 182 -15.84 -3.41 11.10
N LEU A 183 -14.93 -2.53 11.52
CA LEU A 183 -14.82 -1.16 11.02
C LEU A 183 -13.49 -1.01 10.27
N GLN A 184 -13.55 -1.02 8.93
CA GLN A 184 -12.39 -0.85 8.05
C GLN A 184 -12.30 0.58 7.52
N GLU A 185 -11.07 1.03 7.24
CA GLU A 185 -10.77 2.31 6.58
C GLU A 185 -11.48 3.52 7.21
N PRO A 186 -11.28 3.81 8.51
CA PRO A 186 -11.88 4.97 9.13
C PRO A 186 -11.26 6.26 8.58
N ASN A 187 -12.07 7.05 7.88
CA ASN A 187 -11.67 8.33 7.30
C ASN A 187 -12.49 9.47 7.91
N MET A 188 -11.82 10.35 8.65
CA MET A 188 -12.46 11.47 9.35
C MET A 188 -12.71 12.64 8.39
N SER A 189 -13.87 13.29 8.50
CA SER A 189 -14.12 14.55 7.81
C SER A 189 -13.16 15.64 8.28
N PRO A 190 -12.89 16.67 7.46
CA PRO A 190 -11.94 17.72 7.81
C PRO A 190 -12.27 18.49 9.11
N ASP A 191 -13.55 18.64 9.43
CA ASP A 191 -14.03 19.26 10.66
C ASP A 191 -13.99 18.33 11.89
N GLY A 192 -13.66 17.06 11.71
CA GLY A 192 -13.56 16.06 12.77
C GLY A 192 -14.89 15.53 13.31
N LYS A 193 -16.02 15.84 12.67
CA LYS A 193 -17.37 15.50 13.17
C LYS A 193 -17.94 14.21 12.61
N HIS A 194 -17.44 13.77 11.46
CA HIS A 194 -17.98 12.65 10.73
C HIS A 194 -16.91 11.64 10.39
N LEU A 195 -17.27 10.37 10.40
CA LEU A 195 -16.36 9.27 10.11
C LEU A 195 -16.94 8.44 8.96
N ALA A 196 -16.31 8.49 7.79
CA ALA A 196 -16.59 7.61 6.68
C ALA A 196 -15.94 6.25 6.97
N ILE A 197 -16.71 5.16 6.86
CA ILE A 197 -16.29 3.81 7.27
C ILE A 197 -16.84 2.76 6.33
N THR A 198 -16.05 1.72 6.12
CA THR A 198 -16.46 0.47 5.50
C THR A 198 -16.80 -0.57 6.58
N LEU A 199 -18.07 -0.98 6.68
CA LEU A 199 -18.53 -2.02 7.61
C LEU A 199 -18.34 -3.42 7.00
N ARG A 200 -17.77 -4.34 7.78
CA ARG A 200 -17.56 -5.76 7.44
C ARG A 200 -17.96 -6.69 8.59
N GLY A 201 -17.77 -8.00 8.40
CA GLY A 201 -18.15 -9.03 9.36
C GLY A 201 -19.65 -9.30 9.32
N SER A 202 -20.36 -9.01 10.40
CA SER A 202 -21.81 -9.21 10.48
C SER A 202 -22.63 -8.16 9.73
N MET A 203 -22.00 -7.08 9.24
CA MET A 203 -22.58 -6.09 8.33
C MET A 203 -21.71 -5.95 7.09
N ARG A 204 -22.29 -5.52 5.96
CA ARG A 204 -21.54 -5.26 4.72
C ARG A 204 -22.12 -4.06 4.00
N GLU A 205 -21.56 -2.89 4.26
CA GLU A 205 -21.94 -1.62 3.63
C GLU A 205 -20.87 -0.55 3.89
N THR A 206 -20.96 0.58 3.20
CA THR A 206 -20.16 1.78 3.46
C THR A 206 -21.09 2.96 3.78
N GLY A 207 -20.59 3.91 4.53
CA GLY A 207 -21.38 5.06 4.95
C GLY A 207 -20.63 5.96 5.91
N VAL A 208 -21.38 6.90 6.50
CA VAL A 208 -20.85 7.91 7.40
C VAL A 208 -21.51 7.80 8.76
N TRP A 209 -20.69 7.77 9.80
CA TRP A 209 -21.09 7.92 11.18
C TRP A 209 -20.96 9.39 11.61
N ASP A 210 -22.02 9.96 12.15
CA ASP A 210 -22.02 11.26 12.82
C ASP A 210 -21.64 11.07 14.29
N LEU A 211 -20.47 11.58 14.69
CA LEU A 211 -19.93 11.39 16.04
C LEU A 211 -20.69 12.19 17.10
N GLU A 212 -21.28 13.33 16.74
CA GLU A 212 -22.06 14.17 17.67
C GLU A 212 -23.46 13.60 17.87
N LYS A 213 -24.12 13.16 16.79
CA LYS A 213 -25.50 12.65 16.81
C LYS A 213 -25.60 11.15 17.07
N ALA A 214 -24.47 10.43 17.07
CA ALA A 214 -24.42 8.98 17.12
C ALA A 214 -25.33 8.33 16.07
N GLN A 215 -25.25 8.82 14.83
CA GLN A 215 -26.15 8.43 13.74
C GLN A 215 -25.37 7.86 12.55
N TRP A 216 -25.77 6.66 12.09
CA TRP A 216 -25.28 6.06 10.85
C TRP A 216 -26.10 6.54 9.64
N THR A 217 -25.40 6.89 8.56
CA THR A 217 -25.99 7.14 7.24
C THR A 217 -25.30 6.24 6.21
N LYS A 218 -26.03 5.23 5.72
CA LYS A 218 -25.55 4.35 4.65
C LYS A 218 -25.33 5.15 3.35
N SER A 219 -24.21 4.89 2.69
CA SER A 219 -23.88 5.42 1.36
C SER A 219 -24.04 4.38 0.24
N GLY A 220 -23.77 3.11 0.53
CA GLY A 220 -23.98 2.00 -0.41
C GLY A 220 -23.37 0.69 0.07
N ASP A 221 -23.34 -0.32 -0.81
CA ASP A 221 -22.81 -1.67 -0.51
C ASP A 221 -21.38 -1.88 -1.02
N GLY A 222 -20.72 -0.79 -1.42
CA GLY A 222 -19.39 -0.83 -2.01
C GLY A 222 -18.25 -1.14 -1.04
N CYS A 223 -17.04 -0.87 -1.51
CA CYS A 223 -15.81 -0.91 -0.73
C CYS A 223 -15.23 0.50 -0.68
N GLN A 224 -14.46 0.81 0.35
CA GLN A 224 -13.72 2.07 0.51
C GLN A 224 -14.57 3.34 0.43
N ILE A 225 -14.43 4.22 1.40
CA ILE A 225 -15.18 5.48 1.41
C ILE A 225 -14.34 6.54 2.09
N ASP A 226 -14.28 7.72 1.49
CA ASP A 226 -13.45 8.81 1.99
C ASP A 226 -13.99 10.18 1.58
N TRP A 227 -13.49 11.22 2.24
CA TRP A 227 -13.81 12.62 2.02
C TRP A 227 -12.85 13.24 1.03
N ASN A 228 -13.32 14.19 0.25
CA ASN A 228 -12.40 15.15 -0.33
C ASN A 228 -11.85 16.10 0.77
N PHE A 229 -10.79 16.84 0.45
CA PHE A 229 -10.03 17.62 1.44
C PHE A 229 -10.82 18.74 2.14
N ASP A 230 -11.83 19.30 1.49
CA ASP A 230 -12.69 20.34 2.07
C ASP A 230 -13.96 19.78 2.75
N GLY A 231 -14.19 18.46 2.65
CA GLY A 231 -15.34 17.78 3.25
C GLY A 231 -16.66 17.99 2.50
N SER A 232 -16.67 18.71 1.38
CA SER A 232 -17.87 18.96 0.58
C SER A 232 -18.30 17.75 -0.26
N LYS A 233 -17.47 16.71 -0.36
CA LYS A 233 -17.77 15.48 -1.09
C LYS A 233 -17.31 14.23 -0.35
N ILE A 234 -18.05 13.15 -0.57
CA ILE A 234 -17.68 11.79 -0.21
C ILE A 234 -17.52 11.00 -1.50
N TYR A 235 -16.45 10.22 -1.62
CA TYR A 235 -16.26 9.31 -2.74
C TYR A 235 -16.11 7.86 -2.25
N ARG A 236 -16.47 6.91 -3.10
CA ARG A 236 -16.38 5.47 -2.79
C ARG A 236 -16.24 4.61 -4.02
N VAL A 237 -15.70 3.40 -3.85
CA VAL A 237 -15.74 2.36 -4.87
C VAL A 237 -17.12 1.72 -4.87
N ASN A 238 -17.72 1.57 -6.05
CA ASN A 238 -19.03 0.95 -6.25
C ASN A 238 -18.87 -0.34 -7.05
N PRO A 239 -19.59 -1.44 -6.73
CA PRO A 239 -19.37 -2.75 -7.34
C PRO A 239 -20.14 -2.92 -8.67
N THR A 240 -20.10 -1.89 -9.51
CA THR A 240 -20.66 -1.84 -10.88
C THR A 240 -19.68 -1.08 -11.76
N GLY A 241 -19.76 -1.20 -13.09
CA GLY A 241 -18.88 -0.45 -13.99
C GLY A 241 -18.68 -1.16 -15.33
N ASN A 242 -17.79 -0.64 -16.17
CA ASN A 242 -17.52 -1.18 -17.50
C ASN A 242 -16.72 -2.51 -17.50
N GLY A 243 -16.38 -3.03 -16.31
CA GLY A 243 -15.47 -4.16 -16.05
C GLY A 243 -15.68 -5.48 -16.79
N GLY A 244 -16.79 -5.71 -17.50
CA GLY A 244 -17.03 -6.83 -18.44
C GLY A 244 -16.80 -8.28 -17.94
N THR A 245 -16.35 -8.45 -16.70
CA THR A 245 -15.85 -9.68 -16.09
C THR A 245 -16.35 -9.78 -14.64
N ALA A 246 -15.94 -10.79 -13.89
CA ALA A 246 -16.40 -11.00 -12.52
C ALA A 246 -15.88 -9.88 -11.59
N ALA A 247 -16.82 -9.09 -11.04
CA ALA A 247 -16.63 -7.99 -10.07
C ALA A 247 -16.16 -6.63 -10.64
N PRO A 248 -16.92 -6.01 -11.57
CA PRO A 248 -16.62 -4.66 -12.06
C PRO A 248 -16.67 -3.62 -10.92
N SER A 249 -15.93 -2.53 -11.09
CA SER A 249 -15.96 -1.39 -10.19
C SER A 249 -16.05 -0.07 -10.94
N GLU A 250 -16.43 0.99 -10.22
CA GLU A 250 -16.37 2.38 -10.66
C GLU A 250 -16.23 3.27 -9.42
N ILE A 251 -15.73 4.48 -9.60
CA ILE A 251 -15.64 5.47 -8.52
C ILE A 251 -16.81 6.42 -8.62
N LEU A 252 -17.58 6.50 -7.53
CA LEU A 252 -18.65 7.48 -7.39
C LEU A 252 -18.22 8.58 -6.42
N TRP A 253 -18.70 9.80 -6.65
CA TRP A 253 -18.57 10.92 -5.72
C TRP A 253 -19.93 11.59 -5.48
N PHE A 254 -20.16 12.01 -4.25
CA PHE A 254 -21.43 12.58 -3.81
C PHE A 254 -21.15 13.90 -3.16
N SER A 255 -22.00 14.89 -3.41
CA SER A 255 -22.00 16.10 -2.63
C SER A 255 -22.41 15.74 -1.20
N ALA A 256 -21.70 16.30 -0.22
CA ALA A 256 -21.92 16.03 1.20
C ALA A 256 -22.36 17.31 1.91
N LYS A 257 -23.34 17.17 2.80
CA LYS A 257 -23.79 18.24 3.71
C LYS A 257 -24.10 17.63 5.07
N ASP A 258 -23.49 18.19 6.13
CA ASP A 258 -23.65 17.75 7.52
C ASP A 258 -23.46 16.22 7.69
N GLY A 259 -22.41 15.70 7.05
CA GLY A 259 -22.08 14.27 7.11
C GLY A 259 -22.88 13.36 6.19
N LYS A 260 -23.83 13.90 5.42
CA LYS A 260 -24.76 13.12 4.60
C LYS A 260 -24.54 13.36 3.12
N GLN A 261 -24.48 12.28 2.33
CA GLN A 261 -24.55 12.40 0.89
C GLN A 261 -25.91 12.98 0.46
N ILE A 262 -25.90 13.85 -0.55
CA ILE A 262 -27.10 14.52 -1.06
C ILE A 262 -27.77 13.66 -2.13
N GLU A 263 -27.00 13.24 -3.13
CA GLU A 263 -27.49 12.43 -4.23
C GLU A 263 -27.74 10.99 -3.76
N LYS A 264 -28.78 10.36 -4.30
CA LYS A 264 -29.17 8.98 -3.95
C LYS A 264 -28.91 8.05 -5.12
N VAL A 265 -28.30 6.91 -4.84
CA VAL A 265 -28.28 5.76 -5.75
C VAL A 265 -29.44 4.86 -5.35
N GLY A 266 -30.31 4.52 -6.29
CA GLY A 266 -31.53 3.78 -5.99
C GLY A 266 -32.02 3.00 -7.20
N PHE A 267 -33.30 2.64 -7.18
CA PHE A 267 -33.93 1.79 -8.19
C PHE A 267 -33.79 2.32 -9.63
N PHE A 268 -33.70 3.64 -9.81
CA PHE A 268 -33.53 4.27 -11.13
C PHE A 268 -32.07 4.28 -11.64
N GLY A 269 -31.15 3.62 -10.94
CA GLY A 269 -29.75 3.53 -11.28
C GLY A 269 -28.90 4.66 -10.69
N ILE A 270 -27.68 4.77 -11.20
CA ILE A 270 -26.65 5.72 -10.74
C ILE A 270 -26.81 7.04 -11.52
N PRO A 271 -27.03 8.19 -10.84
CA PRO A 271 -27.07 9.48 -11.50
C PRO A 271 -25.76 9.79 -12.25
N LYS A 272 -25.85 10.34 -13.47
CA LYS A 272 -24.64 10.62 -14.28
C LYS A 272 -23.65 11.56 -13.58
N ASN A 273 -24.15 12.53 -12.82
CA ASN A 273 -23.33 13.53 -12.12
C ASN A 273 -22.55 12.97 -10.92
N VAL A 274 -22.90 11.78 -10.42
CA VAL A 274 -22.17 11.13 -9.32
C VAL A 274 -21.11 10.14 -9.81
N LYS A 275 -21.13 9.77 -11.10
CA LYS A 275 -20.07 8.94 -11.69
C LYS A 275 -18.84 9.83 -11.88
N LEU A 276 -17.80 9.57 -11.08
CA LEU A 276 -16.54 10.31 -11.16
C LEU A 276 -15.61 9.66 -12.18
N MET A 277 -15.46 8.34 -12.12
CA MET A 277 -14.46 7.60 -12.89
C MET A 277 -14.92 6.16 -13.14
N ASP A 278 -14.81 5.70 -14.38
CA ASP A 278 -15.17 4.36 -14.86
C ASP A 278 -14.33 4.13 -16.13
N LEU A 279 -13.18 3.46 -16.01
CA LEU A 279 -12.24 3.34 -17.13
C LEU A 279 -12.85 2.51 -18.25
N PRO A 280 -12.68 2.90 -19.52
CA PRO A 280 -12.98 2.03 -20.64
C PRO A 280 -11.88 0.98 -20.83
N GLY A 281 -12.25 -0.19 -21.37
CA GLY A 281 -11.30 -1.21 -21.80
C GLY A 281 -11.00 -2.27 -20.74
N ARG A 282 -9.89 -3.02 -20.95
CA ARG A 282 -9.63 -4.27 -20.21
C ARG A 282 -9.27 -4.07 -18.72
N ARG A 283 -8.66 -2.94 -18.35
CA ARG A 283 -8.24 -2.63 -16.97
C ARG A 283 -9.27 -1.71 -16.29
N SER A 284 -10.47 -2.22 -16.11
CA SER A 284 -11.65 -1.50 -15.59
C SER A 284 -12.12 -2.07 -14.23
N HIS A 285 -11.14 -2.42 -13.40
CA HIS A 285 -11.31 -2.81 -12.00
C HIS A 285 -10.53 -1.82 -11.13
N GLU A 286 -11.08 -0.62 -10.96
CA GLU A 286 -10.57 0.51 -10.20
C GLU A 286 -10.79 0.36 -8.69
N TYR A 287 -9.68 0.36 -7.96
CA TYR A 287 -9.65 0.32 -6.51
C TYR A 287 -8.65 1.33 -5.97
N PHE A 288 -8.74 1.56 -4.67
CA PHE A 288 -7.84 2.40 -3.90
C PHE A 288 -7.77 3.87 -4.39
N PRO A 289 -8.92 4.51 -4.71
CA PRO A 289 -8.91 5.90 -5.13
C PRO A 289 -8.36 6.81 -4.02
N ARG A 290 -7.52 7.77 -4.39
CA ARG A 290 -7.08 8.88 -3.52
C ARG A 290 -7.06 10.18 -4.30
N LEU A 291 -7.66 11.20 -3.72
CA LEU A 291 -7.63 12.55 -4.27
C LEU A 291 -6.34 13.26 -3.87
N SER A 292 -5.88 14.20 -4.70
CA SER A 292 -4.86 15.18 -4.32
C SER A 292 -5.42 16.21 -3.32
N PRO A 293 -4.55 16.86 -2.51
CA PRO A 293 -4.95 17.91 -1.56
C PRO A 293 -5.80 19.03 -2.14
N ASP A 294 -5.59 19.39 -3.41
CA ASP A 294 -6.37 20.42 -4.09
C ASP A 294 -7.67 19.91 -4.73
N GLY A 295 -7.95 18.61 -4.61
CA GLY A 295 -9.13 17.93 -5.15
C GLY A 295 -9.18 17.85 -6.68
N LYS A 296 -8.06 18.13 -7.38
CA LYS A 296 -8.03 18.20 -8.85
C LYS A 296 -7.46 16.95 -9.51
N TRP A 297 -6.81 16.07 -8.77
CA TRP A 297 -6.22 14.85 -9.28
C TRP A 297 -6.71 13.65 -8.51
N LEU A 298 -6.82 12.53 -9.21
CA LEU A 298 -7.15 11.22 -8.66
C LEU A 298 -6.00 10.27 -8.99
N VAL A 299 -5.53 9.52 -8.00
CA VAL A 299 -4.69 8.32 -8.20
C VAL A 299 -5.44 7.08 -7.72
N TRP A 300 -5.24 5.95 -8.39
CA TRP A 300 -5.90 4.69 -8.06
C TRP A 300 -5.11 3.50 -8.62
N GLY A 301 -5.43 2.29 -8.19
CA GLY A 301 -4.97 1.05 -8.81
C GLY A 301 -6.06 0.47 -9.72
N ALA A 302 -5.68 -0.09 -10.86
CA ALA A 302 -6.59 -0.83 -11.72
C ALA A 302 -5.98 -2.16 -12.19
N THR A 303 -6.81 -3.20 -12.24
CA THR A 303 -6.42 -4.52 -12.74
C THR A 303 -7.28 -4.97 -13.92
N ASP A 304 -6.78 -5.93 -14.71
CA ASP A 304 -7.55 -6.53 -15.80
C ASP A 304 -8.47 -7.67 -15.35
N LYS A 305 -8.35 -8.12 -14.09
CA LYS A 305 -9.08 -9.26 -13.54
C LYS A 305 -9.41 -9.08 -12.06
N GLY A 306 -10.65 -9.36 -11.70
CA GLY A 306 -11.04 -9.75 -10.35
C GLY A 306 -10.94 -8.64 -9.29
N HIS A 307 -10.90 -9.06 -8.02
CA HIS A 307 -11.07 -8.21 -6.83
C HIS A 307 -10.17 -8.63 -5.65
N ASP A 308 -9.21 -9.53 -5.86
CA ASP A 308 -8.27 -9.93 -4.82
C ASP A 308 -7.11 -8.92 -4.76
N HIS A 309 -7.06 -8.19 -3.65
CA HIS A 309 -6.12 -7.08 -3.45
C HIS A 309 -4.68 -7.52 -3.24
N ASP A 310 -4.42 -8.79 -2.92
CA ASP A 310 -3.07 -9.31 -2.69
C ASP A 310 -2.49 -9.97 -3.95
N MET A 311 -3.38 -10.43 -4.85
CA MET A 311 -3.00 -11.39 -5.89
C MET A 311 -3.01 -10.86 -7.32
N PHE A 312 -3.86 -9.89 -7.64
CA PHE A 312 -3.99 -9.45 -9.03
C PHE A 312 -2.94 -8.40 -9.42
N ASP A 313 -2.63 -8.35 -10.71
CA ASP A 313 -1.78 -7.34 -11.35
C ASP A 313 -2.52 -6.00 -11.34
N TYR A 314 -2.46 -5.29 -10.22
CA TYR A 314 -2.89 -3.92 -10.13
C TYR A 314 -1.74 -3.01 -10.56
N GLU A 315 -2.08 -2.04 -11.39
CA GLU A 315 -1.18 -0.98 -11.84
C GLU A 315 -1.80 0.38 -11.50
N LEU A 316 -0.96 1.35 -11.18
CA LEU A 316 -1.39 2.67 -10.76
C LEU A 316 -1.64 3.59 -11.95
N TYR A 317 -2.65 4.44 -11.78
CA TYR A 317 -3.05 5.47 -12.72
C TYR A 317 -3.17 6.81 -12.01
N ILE A 318 -3.00 7.89 -12.78
CA ILE A 318 -3.27 9.26 -12.36
C ILE A 318 -4.11 9.98 -13.41
N TRP A 319 -5.04 10.82 -12.97
CA TRP A 319 -5.91 11.59 -13.86
C TRP A 319 -6.29 12.93 -13.24
N LYS A 320 -6.43 13.93 -14.12
CA LYS A 320 -6.90 15.26 -13.75
C LYS A 320 -8.42 15.32 -13.87
N ILE A 321 -9.08 15.51 -12.74
CA ILE A 321 -10.53 15.47 -12.63
C ILE A 321 -11.15 16.55 -13.52
N GLY A 322 -12.10 16.12 -14.36
CA GLY A 322 -12.84 16.96 -15.30
C GLY A 322 -12.31 16.91 -16.74
N GLU A 323 -11.14 16.34 -16.99
CA GLU A 323 -10.72 15.95 -18.35
C GLU A 323 -11.41 14.63 -18.75
N PRO A 324 -11.47 14.23 -20.04
CA PRO A 324 -12.00 12.92 -20.41
C PRO A 324 -11.25 11.79 -19.68
N VAL A 325 -11.95 10.75 -19.20
CA VAL A 325 -11.33 9.66 -18.43
C VAL A 325 -10.24 8.92 -19.24
N GLU A 326 -10.39 8.87 -20.55
CA GLU A 326 -9.45 8.24 -21.47
C GLU A 326 -8.07 8.91 -21.49
N THR A 327 -7.93 10.11 -20.91
CA THR A 327 -6.64 10.80 -20.73
C THR A 327 -5.90 10.35 -19.47
N ALA A 328 -6.48 9.47 -18.66
CA ALA A 328 -5.82 8.84 -17.53
C ALA A 328 -4.47 8.24 -17.93
N THR A 329 -3.43 8.55 -17.16
CA THR A 329 -2.07 8.09 -17.42
C THR A 329 -1.74 6.96 -16.46
N ARG A 330 -1.40 5.78 -16.99
CA ARG A 330 -0.79 4.71 -16.20
C ARG A 330 0.64 5.13 -15.80
N ILE A 331 1.01 4.93 -14.55
CA ILE A 331 2.29 5.42 -13.98
C ILE A 331 3.17 4.32 -13.40
N THR A 332 2.67 3.09 -13.31
CA THR A 332 3.48 1.90 -13.02
C THR A 332 3.43 0.91 -14.17
N TYR A 333 4.52 0.18 -14.36
CA TYR A 333 4.69 -0.78 -15.44
C TYR A 333 5.43 -2.02 -14.93
N HIS A 334 4.75 -2.77 -14.07
CA HIS A 334 5.25 -3.99 -13.48
C HIS A 334 4.10 -4.92 -13.12
N THR A 335 4.12 -6.18 -13.59
CA THR A 335 3.03 -7.14 -13.34
C THR A 335 2.99 -7.68 -11.91
N GLY A 336 3.66 -7.00 -10.98
CA GLY A 336 3.49 -7.24 -9.55
C GLY A 336 2.16 -6.64 -9.12
N ASN A 337 1.87 -6.69 -7.84
CA ASN A 337 0.66 -6.10 -7.30
C ASN A 337 0.98 -4.70 -6.77
N ASP A 338 0.58 -3.64 -7.48
CA ASP A 338 0.68 -2.25 -7.01
C ASP A 338 -0.65 -1.74 -6.48
N ARG A 339 -0.71 -1.42 -5.19
CA ARG A 339 -1.99 -1.12 -4.52
C ARG A 339 -1.88 -0.01 -3.49
N TRP A 340 -3.05 0.48 -3.08
CA TRP A 340 -3.15 1.48 -2.02
C TRP A 340 -2.28 2.73 -2.24
N PRO A 341 -2.32 3.37 -3.42
CA PRO A 341 -1.58 4.61 -3.62
C PRO A 341 -2.10 5.69 -2.67
N ASP A 342 -1.29 6.69 -2.39
CA ASP A 342 -1.68 7.98 -1.81
C ASP A 342 -0.84 9.08 -2.46
N ILE A 343 -1.40 10.27 -2.62
CA ILE A 343 -0.78 11.37 -3.36
C ILE A 343 -0.70 12.63 -2.51
N TRP A 344 0.43 13.32 -2.60
CA TRP A 344 0.67 14.59 -1.96
C TRP A 344 1.34 15.56 -2.93
N PHE A 345 1.01 16.85 -2.83
CA PHE A 345 1.63 17.90 -3.65
C PHE A 345 2.43 18.88 -2.80
N GLY A 346 3.57 19.28 -3.35
CA GLY A 346 4.52 20.18 -2.73
C GLY A 346 5.95 19.71 -2.96
N LYS A 347 6.90 20.52 -2.48
CA LYS A 347 8.33 20.20 -2.56
C LYS A 347 8.66 19.11 -1.56
N LEU A 348 9.10 17.95 -2.06
CA LEU A 348 9.66 16.94 -1.19
C LEU A 348 10.94 17.49 -0.54
N PRO A 349 11.14 17.26 0.76
CA PRO A 349 12.40 17.61 1.39
C PRO A 349 13.50 16.83 0.67
N VAL A 350 14.51 17.57 0.19
CA VAL A 350 15.67 16.98 -0.47
C VAL A 350 16.35 16.08 0.56
N LYS A 351 16.56 14.81 0.22
CA LYS A 351 17.45 13.95 1.00
C LYS A 351 18.80 14.65 1.04
N GLU A 352 19.17 15.22 2.18
CA GLU A 352 20.53 15.71 2.36
C GLU A 352 21.43 14.53 2.05
N THR A 353 22.21 14.66 0.98
CA THR A 353 23.28 13.70 0.74
C THR A 353 24.16 13.82 1.98
N PRO A 354 24.50 12.72 2.68
CA PRO A 354 25.42 12.80 3.79
C PRO A 354 26.61 13.61 3.30
N LYS A 355 26.88 14.75 3.96
CA LYS A 355 28.08 15.53 3.68
C LYS A 355 29.21 14.49 3.68
N PRO A 356 30.00 14.34 2.58
CA PRO A 356 31.10 13.39 2.57
C PRO A 356 31.85 13.62 3.86
N ALA A 357 32.05 12.58 4.67
CA ALA A 357 32.52 12.69 6.04
C ALA A 357 33.82 13.52 6.09
N ALA A 358 33.67 14.84 6.19
CA ALA A 358 34.77 15.78 6.33
C ALA A 358 35.40 15.64 7.73
N GLU A 359 34.79 14.84 8.61
CA GLU A 359 35.27 14.51 9.94
C GLU A 359 36.03 13.17 10.01
N ALA A 360 36.03 12.36 8.95
CA ALA A 360 37.00 11.27 8.79
C ALA A 360 38.36 11.76 8.26
N ALA A 361 38.40 12.97 7.68
CA ALA A 361 39.66 13.62 7.27
C ALA A 361 40.33 14.41 8.41
N ALA A 362 39.57 14.85 9.42
CA ALA A 362 40.10 15.61 10.56
C ALA A 362 40.69 14.71 11.67
N THR A 363 40.28 13.44 11.75
CA THR A 363 40.84 12.45 12.69
C THR A 363 42.17 11.85 12.22
N VAL A 364 42.57 12.09 10.97
CA VAL A 364 43.90 11.70 10.45
C VAL A 364 44.96 12.79 10.73
N ALA A 365 44.55 14.00 11.14
CA ALA A 365 45.44 15.14 11.32
C ALA A 365 46.18 15.18 12.68
N ASN A 366 45.94 14.24 13.59
CA ASN A 366 46.57 14.17 14.92
C ASN A 366 47.26 12.82 15.21
N VAL A 367 47.92 12.24 14.21
CA VAL A 367 48.90 11.18 14.44
C VAL A 367 50.29 11.84 14.64
N PRO A 368 51.01 11.56 15.74
CA PRO A 368 52.36 12.09 15.93
C PRO A 368 53.26 11.60 14.80
N ALA A 369 54.01 12.52 14.19
CA ALA A 369 54.98 12.21 13.15
C ALA A 369 56.06 11.26 13.70
N ALA A 370 55.98 9.98 13.32
CA ALA A 370 57.10 9.06 13.39
C ALA A 370 57.10 8.13 12.18
N VAL A 371 58.22 8.21 11.46
CA VAL A 371 58.74 7.32 10.41
C VAL A 371 58.17 7.54 8.99
N ALA A 372 58.88 8.38 8.25
CA ALA A 372 58.90 8.37 6.79
C ALA A 372 59.38 7.01 6.27
N GLY A 373 58.57 6.38 5.43
CA GLY A 373 58.93 5.15 4.71
C GLY A 373 57.78 4.73 3.80
N GLY A 374 57.90 5.06 2.51
CA GLY A 374 56.96 4.59 1.49
C GLY A 374 56.85 3.06 1.51
N VAL A 375 55.66 2.55 1.15
CA VAL A 375 55.44 1.11 1.02
C VAL A 375 56.40 0.58 -0.04
N SER A 376 57.36 -0.27 0.36
CA SER A 376 58.30 -0.90 -0.57
C SER A 376 57.55 -1.79 -1.56
N GLU A 377 58.03 -1.90 -2.80
CA GLU A 377 57.45 -2.77 -3.85
C GLU A 377 57.19 -4.20 -3.34
N ALA A 378 58.06 -4.75 -2.50
CA ALA A 378 57.87 -6.07 -1.89
C ALA A 378 56.59 -6.22 -1.04
N LYS A 379 56.13 -5.14 -0.39
CA LYS A 379 54.86 -5.13 0.38
C LYS A 379 53.65 -4.97 -0.53
N MET A 380 53.83 -4.34 -1.70
CA MET A 380 52.77 -4.25 -2.70
C MET A 380 52.58 -5.62 -3.38
N ASP A 381 53.67 -6.32 -3.68
CA ASP A 381 53.64 -7.68 -4.21
C ASP A 381 53.01 -8.67 -3.22
N GLU A 382 53.28 -8.52 -1.93
CA GLU A 382 52.64 -9.33 -0.87
C GLU A 382 51.12 -9.10 -0.83
N LEU A 383 50.67 -7.86 -1.05
CA LEU A 383 49.26 -7.49 -1.08
C LEU A 383 48.56 -8.05 -2.33
N ILE A 384 49.22 -7.97 -3.49
CA ILE A 384 48.72 -8.53 -4.76
C ILE A 384 48.60 -10.06 -4.64
N GLN A 385 49.63 -10.74 -4.10
CA GLN A 385 49.58 -12.18 -3.85
C GLN A 385 48.53 -12.59 -2.81
N ALA A 386 48.17 -11.71 -1.86
CA ALA A 386 47.07 -11.96 -0.93
C ALA A 386 45.70 -11.86 -1.63
N ILE A 387 45.53 -10.90 -2.55
CA ILE A 387 44.32 -10.73 -3.36
C ILE A 387 44.15 -11.90 -4.33
N ASP A 388 45.22 -12.37 -4.96
CA ASP A 388 45.18 -13.51 -5.88
C ASP A 388 44.82 -14.81 -5.14
N ARG A 389 45.37 -15.04 -3.94
CA ARG A 389 45.01 -16.19 -3.08
C ARG A 389 43.53 -16.17 -2.66
N LEU A 390 42.99 -14.99 -2.34
CA LEU A 390 41.57 -14.82 -2.04
C LEU A 390 40.70 -15.10 -3.26
N THR A 391 41.13 -14.64 -4.44
CA THR A 391 40.40 -14.85 -5.71
C THR A 391 40.34 -16.33 -6.08
N GLU A 392 41.45 -17.07 -5.91
CA GLU A 392 41.49 -18.51 -6.17
C GLU A 392 40.71 -19.32 -5.12
N ALA A 393 40.73 -18.90 -3.85
CA ALA A 393 39.90 -19.52 -2.80
C ALA A 393 38.40 -19.36 -3.10
N VAL A 394 37.97 -18.20 -3.61
CA VAL A 394 36.58 -17.96 -4.02
C VAL A 394 36.19 -18.79 -5.24
N LYS A 395 37.10 -18.98 -6.22
CA LYS A 395 36.86 -19.88 -7.36
C LYS A 395 36.76 -21.35 -6.94
N ALA A 396 37.61 -21.81 -6.01
CA ALA A 396 37.56 -23.16 -5.49
C ALA A 396 36.24 -23.46 -4.75
N LEU A 397 35.77 -22.52 -3.93
CA LEU A 397 34.46 -22.62 -3.24
C LEU A 397 33.27 -22.67 -4.21
N ASN A 398 33.38 -22.01 -5.37
CA ASN A 398 32.34 -22.06 -6.41
C ASN A 398 32.38 -23.35 -7.24
N ASN A 399 33.55 -23.97 -7.41
CA ASN A 399 33.69 -25.25 -8.12
C ASN A 399 33.31 -26.47 -7.26
N GLU A 400 33.43 -26.41 -5.93
CA GLU A 400 32.95 -27.50 -5.05
C GLU A 400 31.41 -27.62 -5.04
N LYS A 401 30.67 -26.54 -5.33
CA LYS A 401 29.20 -26.58 -5.46
C LYS A 401 28.69 -27.29 -6.72
N SER A 402 29.53 -27.57 -7.71
CA SER A 402 29.12 -28.23 -8.97
C SER A 402 29.41 -29.73 -9.02
N SER A 403 29.87 -30.37 -7.93
CA SER A 403 30.30 -31.79 -7.94
C SER A 403 29.66 -32.70 -6.89
N ALA A 404 28.59 -32.27 -6.20
CA ALA A 404 27.87 -33.16 -5.30
C ALA A 404 27.14 -34.29 -6.07
N PRO A 405 27.40 -35.58 -5.80
CA PRO A 405 26.74 -36.68 -6.49
C PRO A 405 25.30 -36.86 -6.01
N ALA A 406 24.40 -37.19 -6.94
CA ALA A 406 23.00 -37.48 -6.70
C ALA A 406 22.85 -38.63 -5.67
N ALA A 407 22.17 -38.35 -4.56
CA ALA A 407 21.79 -39.36 -3.58
C ALA A 407 20.75 -40.32 -4.22
N THR A 408 21.11 -41.59 -4.31
CA THR A 408 20.17 -42.69 -4.60
C THR A 408 19.52 -43.12 -3.29
N ALA A 409 18.19 -43.11 -3.26
CA ALA A 409 17.38 -43.65 -2.17
C ALA A 409 17.19 -45.17 -2.35
N PRO A 410 17.04 -45.94 -1.25
CA PRO A 410 16.64 -47.35 -1.34
C PRO A 410 15.17 -47.53 -1.77
#